data_AF-A0A453M6H0-F1
#
_entry.id   AF-A0A453M6H0-F1
#
_cell.length_a   1.000
_cell.length_b   1.000
_cell.length_c   1.000
_cell.angle_alpha   90.00
_cell.angle_beta   90.00
_cell.angle_gamma   90.00
#
_symmetry.space_group_name_H-M   'P 1'
#
loop_
_entity.id
_entity.type
_entity.pdbx_description
1 polymer ?
#
loop_
_entity_poly.entity_id
_entity_poly.type
_entity_poly.pdbx_seq_one_letter_code
_entity_poly.pdbx_strand_id
1 'polypeptide(L)'
;LRLLQLMNYFTYKAVRTVLTQLYEMNPPSYRWLYNFVAVNKPTDGKLFLRALGKERQELAERVMITRLSLYGKWIKKCDHAKMYEKISNENLELMRERLMETVIWPTDDTNTEKIG
;
A
#
# COMPACT_ATOMS: atom_id res chain seq x y z
N LEU A 1 1.44 5.31 17.83
CA LEU A 1 0.80 5.61 16.52
C LEU A 1 1.37 4.79 15.35
N ARG A 2 2.68 4.87 15.07
CA ARG A 2 3.32 4.21 13.89
C ARG A 2 3.17 2.68 13.82
N LEU A 3 3.32 1.97 14.94
CA LEU A 3 3.17 0.50 14.98
C LEU A 3 1.73 0.05 14.68
N LEU A 4 0.73 0.81 15.15
CA LEU A 4 -0.69 0.50 14.91
C LEU A 4 -1.03 0.61 13.42
N GLN A 5 -0.52 1.62 12.72
CA GLN A 5 -0.72 1.77 11.28
C GLN A 5 -0.15 0.59 10.49
N LEU A 6 1.05 0.12 10.87
CA LEU A 6 1.66 -1.04 10.24
C LEU A 6 0.84 -2.33 10.49
N MET A 7 0.41 -2.55 11.73
CA MET A 7 -0.44 -3.69 12.08
C MET A 7 -1.79 -3.67 11.34
N ASN A 8 -2.40 -2.49 11.21
CA ASN A 8 -3.65 -2.30 10.47
C ASN A 8 -3.43 -2.56 8.97
N TYR A 9 -2.33 -2.05 8.40
CA TYR A 9 -1.96 -2.31 7.01
C TYR A 9 -1.79 -3.81 6.73
N PHE A 10 -1.08 -4.56 7.59
CA PHE A 10 -0.94 -6.01 7.41
C PHE A 10 -2.25 -6.76 7.62
N THR A 11 -3.15 -6.26 8.46
CA THR A 11 -4.51 -6.82 8.60
C THR A 11 -5.30 -6.60 7.31
N TYR A 12 -5.32 -5.38 6.76
CA TYR A 12 -5.93 -5.09 5.46
C TYR A 12 -5.36 -5.96 4.34
N LYS A 13 -4.03 -6.06 4.24
CA LYS A 13 -3.36 -6.89 3.23
C LYS A 13 -3.73 -8.36 3.36
N ALA A 14 -3.80 -8.89 4.59
CA ALA A 14 -4.22 -10.25 4.85
C ALA A 14 -5.67 -10.52 4.43
N VAL A 15 -6.60 -9.60 4.70
CA VAL A 15 -7.99 -9.71 4.23
C VAL A 15 -8.05 -9.81 2.71
N ARG A 16 -7.30 -8.96 1.99
CA ARG A 16 -7.21 -9.04 0.51
C ARG A 16 -6.66 -10.38 0.05
N THR A 17 -5.60 -10.88 0.67
CA THR A 17 -5.03 -12.20 0.35
C THR A 17 -6.02 -13.33 0.57
N VAL A 18 -6.75 -13.33 1.70
CA VAL A 18 -7.77 -14.34 2.00
C VAL A 18 -8.93 -14.26 1.01
N LEU A 19 -9.38 -13.06 0.63
CA LEU A 19 -10.39 -12.87 -0.42
C LEU A 19 -9.94 -13.48 -1.75
N THR A 20 -8.72 -13.20 -2.20
CA THR A 20 -8.18 -13.79 -3.44
C THR A 20 -8.15 -15.32 -3.38
N GLN A 21 -7.68 -15.91 -2.28
CA GLN A 21 -7.67 -17.36 -2.10
C GLN A 21 -9.09 -17.98 -2.11
N LEU A 22 -10.05 -17.30 -1.47
CA LEU A 22 -11.44 -17.76 -1.42
C LEU A 22 -12.12 -17.65 -2.77
N TYR A 23 -11.79 -16.65 -3.58
CA TYR A 23 -12.36 -16.49 -4.91
C TYR A 23 -12.15 -17.74 -5.77
N GLU A 24 -10.97 -18.34 -5.69
CA GLU A 24 -10.62 -19.56 -6.45
C GLU A 24 -11.12 -20.85 -5.78
N MET A 25 -11.06 -20.93 -4.45
CA MET A 25 -11.21 -22.20 -3.73
C MET A 25 -12.57 -22.38 -3.04
N ASN A 26 -13.28 -21.29 -2.73
CA ASN A 26 -14.54 -21.31 -2.00
C ASN A 26 -15.38 -20.04 -2.28
N PRO A 27 -16.07 -19.99 -3.43
CA PRO A 27 -16.86 -18.82 -3.84
C PRO A 27 -17.95 -18.38 -2.85
N PRO A 28 -18.66 -19.28 -2.14
CA PRO A 28 -19.61 -18.88 -1.09
C PRO A 28 -18.96 -18.07 0.05
N SER A 29 -17.84 -18.56 0.59
CA SER A 29 -17.12 -17.86 1.65
C SER A 29 -16.47 -16.57 1.15
N TYR A 30 -16.04 -16.52 -0.12
CA TYR A 30 -15.61 -15.28 -0.76
C TYR A 30 -16.72 -14.24 -0.74
N ARG A 31 -17.91 -14.58 -1.25
CA ARG A 31 -19.04 -13.65 -1.36
C ARG A 31 -19.46 -13.13 0.02
N TRP A 32 -19.48 -14.01 1.01
CA TRP A 32 -19.78 -13.62 2.39
C TRP A 32 -18.73 -12.65 2.94
N LEU A 33 -17.43 -12.99 2.84
CA LEU A 33 -16.36 -12.14 3.36
C LEU A 33 -16.28 -10.79 2.63
N TYR A 34 -16.52 -10.78 1.32
CA TYR A 34 -16.56 -9.57 0.51
C TYR A 34 -17.65 -8.61 1.01
N ASN A 35 -18.87 -9.12 1.19
CA ASN A 35 -19.99 -8.34 1.70
C ASN A 35 -19.73 -7.84 3.12
N PHE A 36 -19.17 -8.70 3.99
CA PHE A 36 -18.80 -8.31 5.35
C PHE A 36 -17.81 -7.14 5.35
N VAL A 37 -16.75 -7.21 4.53
CA VAL A 37 -15.71 -6.17 4.43
C VAL A 37 -16.25 -4.86 3.84
N ALA A 38 -17.23 -4.92 2.94
CA ALA A 38 -17.86 -3.73 2.37
C ALA A 38 -18.53 -2.85 3.44
N VAL A 39 -19.09 -3.46 4.48
CA VAL A 39 -19.74 -2.77 5.62
C VAL A 39 -18.75 -2.55 6.77
N ASN A 40 -17.87 -3.52 7.02
CA ASN A 40 -16.90 -3.51 8.12
C ASN A 40 -15.49 -3.28 7.58
N LYS A 41 -15.11 -2.02 7.39
CA LYS A 41 -13.77 -1.70 6.86
C LYS A 41 -12.67 -2.13 7.86
N PRO A 42 -11.60 -2.81 7.40
CA PRO A 42 -10.48 -3.25 8.24
C PRO A 42 -9.53 -2.08 8.59
N THR A 43 -10.06 -0.92 8.97
CA THR A 43 -9.28 0.28 9.33
C THR A 43 -8.63 0.13 10.70
N ASP A 44 -9.36 -0.40 11.67
CA ASP A 44 -8.81 -0.89 12.93
C ASP A 44 -8.79 -2.42 12.88
N GLY A 45 -7.59 -3.00 12.79
CA GLY A 45 -7.42 -4.42 12.60
C GLY A 45 -7.89 -5.25 13.79
N LYS A 46 -7.82 -4.73 15.02
CA LYS A 46 -8.25 -5.46 16.23
C LYS A 46 -9.77 -5.48 16.34
N LEU A 47 -10.43 -4.33 16.12
CA LEU A 47 -11.88 -4.23 16.11
C LEU A 47 -12.48 -5.04 14.97
N PHE A 48 -11.91 -4.94 13.77
CA PHE A 48 -12.32 -5.73 12.61
C PHE A 48 -12.28 -7.24 12.88
N LEU A 49 -11.16 -7.76 13.39
CA LEU A 49 -11.02 -9.19 13.69
C LEU A 49 -11.97 -9.67 14.79
N ARG A 50 -12.28 -8.81 15.77
CA ARG A 50 -13.27 -9.13 16.80
C ARG A 50 -14.68 -9.22 16.22
N ALA A 51 -15.05 -8.31 15.32
CA ALA A 51 -16.34 -8.36 14.63
C ALA A 51 -16.43 -9.59 13.72
N LEU A 52 -15.39 -9.84 12.92
CA LEU A 52 -15.32 -10.99 12.03
C LEU A 52 -15.39 -12.32 12.81
N GLY A 53 -14.67 -12.43 13.93
CA GLY A 53 -14.66 -13.65 14.74
C GLY A 53 -16.00 -13.99 15.38
N LYS A 54 -16.81 -12.96 15.69
CA LYS A 54 -18.17 -13.16 16.20
C LYS A 54 -19.11 -13.79 15.17
N GLU A 55 -18.92 -13.49 13.88
CA GLU A 55 -19.78 -13.98 12.81
C GLU A 55 -19.23 -15.22 12.11
N ARG A 56 -17.91 -15.27 11.88
CA ARG A 56 -17.19 -16.34 11.18
C ARG A 56 -15.78 -16.51 11.75
N GLN A 57 -15.68 -17.25 12.85
CA GLN A 57 -14.42 -17.50 13.55
C GLN A 57 -13.31 -18.07 12.63
N GLU A 58 -13.65 -19.03 11.78
CA GLU A 58 -12.71 -19.65 10.82
C GLU A 58 -12.06 -18.62 9.87
N LEU A 59 -12.82 -17.62 9.43
CA LEU A 59 -12.31 -16.56 8.56
C LEU A 59 -11.43 -15.58 9.34
N ALA A 60 -11.80 -15.28 10.58
CA ALA A 60 -10.99 -14.45 11.46
C ALA A 60 -9.62 -15.09 11.71
N GLU A 61 -9.59 -16.38 12.04
CA GLU A 61 -8.35 -17.14 12.28
C GLU A 61 -7.46 -17.18 11.03
N ARG A 62 -8.04 -17.44 9.85
CA ARG A 62 -7.30 -17.37 8.58
C ARG A 62 -6.66 -16.00 8.38
N VAL A 63 -7.38 -14.90 8.65
CA VAL A 63 -6.82 -13.54 8.56
C VAL A 63 -5.73 -13.31 9.61
N MET A 64 -5.90 -13.80 10.85
CA MET A 64 -4.90 -13.68 11.92
C MET A 64 -3.58 -14.38 11.57
N ILE A 65 -3.64 -15.60 11.05
CA ILE A 65 -2.46 -16.35 10.61
C ILE A 65 -1.82 -15.65 9.41
N THR A 66 -2.63 -15.25 8.43
CA THR A 66 -2.14 -14.61 7.20
C THR A 66 -1.43 -13.29 7.48
N ARG A 67 -1.98 -12.41 8.35
CA ARG A 67 -1.33 -11.13 8.67
C ARG A 67 0.01 -11.32 9.36
N LEU A 68 0.12 -12.32 10.25
CA LEU A 68 1.37 -12.62 10.93
C LEU A 68 2.42 -13.17 9.94
N SER A 69 2.01 -14.07 9.05
CA SER A 69 2.87 -14.61 7.99
C SER A 69 3.38 -13.51 7.05
N LEU A 70 2.50 -12.61 6.60
CA LEU A 70 2.87 -11.48 5.74
C LEU A 70 3.85 -10.53 6.42
N TYR A 71 3.63 -10.20 7.69
CA TYR A 71 4.56 -9.38 8.46
C TYR A 71 5.92 -10.07 8.63
N GLY A 72 5.92 -11.36 8.98
CA GLY A 72 7.14 -12.16 9.10
C GLY A 72 7.95 -12.23 7.80
N LYS A 73 7.30 -12.29 6.64
CA LYS A 73 7.96 -12.22 5.33
C LYS A 73 8.52 -10.82 5.04
N TRP A 74 7.81 -9.77 5.45
CA TRP A 74 8.23 -8.39 5.23
C TRP A 74 9.46 -8.02 6.05
N ILE A 75 9.48 -8.33 7.36
CA ILE A 75 10.64 -8.01 8.21
C ILE A 75 11.93 -8.70 7.75
N LYS A 76 11.83 -9.90 7.15
CA LYS A 76 12.98 -10.62 6.59
C LYS A 76 13.54 -9.98 5.31
N LYS A 77 12.72 -9.20 4.59
CA LYS A 77 13.08 -8.57 3.32
C LYS A 77 13.29 -7.06 3.43
N CYS A 78 12.84 -6.46 4.53
CA CYS A 78 12.86 -5.00 4.70
C CYS A 78 14.28 -4.55 5.03
N ASP A 79 14.89 -3.84 4.09
CA ASP A 79 16.11 -3.09 4.30
C ASP A 79 15.75 -1.63 4.61
N HIS A 80 15.84 -1.26 5.89
CA HIS A 80 15.46 0.07 6.35
C HIS A 80 16.37 1.18 5.79
N ALA A 81 17.65 0.87 5.54
CA ALA A 81 18.60 1.84 4.99
C ALA A 81 18.27 2.14 3.51
N LYS A 82 18.00 1.11 2.71
CA LYS A 82 17.55 1.29 1.32
C LYS A 82 16.22 2.01 1.21
N MET A 83 15.32 1.80 2.17
CA MET A 83 14.03 2.51 2.17
C MET A 83 14.22 4.00 2.48
N TYR A 84 15.12 4.35 3.40
CA TYR A 84 15.51 5.75 3.63
C TYR A 84 16.13 6.38 2.37
N GLU A 85 17.10 5.69 1.75
CA GLU A 85 17.76 6.14 0.53
C GLU A 85 16.75 6.38 -0.59
N LYS A 86 15.82 5.44 -0.79
CA LYS A 86 14.77 5.54 -1.81
C LYS A 86 13.91 6.79 -1.62
N ILE A 87 13.43 7.05 -0.39
CA ILE A 87 12.63 8.23 -0.08
C ILE A 87 13.44 9.51 -0.33
N SER A 88 14.71 9.53 0.05
CA SER A 88 15.60 10.67 -0.18
C SER A 88 15.78 10.96 -1.67
N ASN A 89 15.99 9.92 -2.48
CA ASN A 89 16.18 10.05 -3.92
C ASN A 89 14.89 10.52 -4.62
N GLU A 90 13.74 9.98 -4.24
CA GLU A 90 12.43 10.37 -4.76
C GLU A 90 12.13 11.85 -4.46
N ASN A 91 12.46 12.33 -3.26
CA ASN A 91 12.33 13.76 -2.93
C ASN A 91 13.20 14.65 -3.84
N LEU A 92 14.42 14.22 -4.16
CA LEU A 92 15.32 14.98 -5.05
C LEU A 92 14.80 14.99 -6.49
N GLU A 93 14.26 13.87 -6.96
CA GLU A 93 13.65 13.74 -8.28
C GLU A 93 12.46 14.69 -8.45
N LEU A 94 11.53 14.69 -7.51
CA LEU A 94 10.38 15.61 -7.51
C LEU A 94 10.81 17.08 -7.54
N MET A 95 11.90 17.43 -6.85
CA MET A 95 12.45 18.78 -6.91
C MET A 95 13.07 19.12 -8.26
N ARG A 96 13.71 18.16 -8.93
CA ARG A 96 14.24 18.33 -10.29
C ARG A 96 13.11 18.49 -11.31
N GLU A 97 12.05 17.70 -11.21
CA GLU A 97 10.86 17.81 -12.07
C GLU A 97 10.26 19.22 -12.01
N ARG A 98 10.05 19.73 -10.80
CA ARG A 98 9.55 21.10 -10.57
C ARG A 98 10.43 22.18 -11.20
N LEU A 99 11.76 22.00 -11.15
CA LEU A 99 12.68 22.94 -11.78
C LEU A 99 12.53 22.90 -13.31
N MET A 100 12.41 21.72 -13.92
CA MET A 100 12.22 21.59 -15.36
C MET A 100 10.93 22.25 -15.86
N GLU A 101 9.86 22.24 -15.07
CA GLU A 101 8.59 22.92 -15.41
C GLU A 101 8.68 24.46 -15.36
N THR A 102 9.59 24.99 -14.54
CA THR A 102 9.67 26.44 -14.25
C THR A 102 10.83 27.15 -14.95
N VAL A 103 11.79 26.39 -15.47
CA VAL A 103 12.92 26.93 -16.23
C VAL A 103 12.43 27.45 -17.59
N ILE A 104 12.52 28.77 -17.77
CA ILE A 104 12.41 29.42 -19.07
C ILE A 104 13.77 29.23 -19.76
N TRP A 105 13.81 28.38 -20.79
CA TRP A 105 14.99 28.28 -21.64
C TRP A 105 15.15 29.61 -22.40
N PRO A 106 16.36 30.20 -22.45
CA PRO A 106 16.62 31.25 -23.40
C PRO A 106 16.27 30.71 -24.78
N THR A 107 15.34 31.35 -25.48
CA THR A 107 15.17 31.10 -26.91
C THR A 107 16.53 31.35 -27.56
N ASP A 108 17.00 30.41 -28.38
CA ASP A 108 18.13 30.65 -29.27
C ASP A 108 17.70 31.73 -30.28
N ASP A 109 17.66 32.98 -29.84
CA ASP A 109 17.52 34.14 -30.70
C ASP A 109 18.89 34.40 -31.33
N THR A 110 19.39 33.42 -32.09
CA THR A 110 20.33 33.65 -33.18
C THR A 110 19.54 34.15 -34.39
N ASN A 111 18.81 35.26 -34.21
CA ASN A 111 18.44 36.11 -35.32
C ASN A 111 19.72 36.76 -35.81
N THR A 112 20.26 36.18 -36.87
CA THR A 112 21.32 36.71 -37.72
C THR A 112 21.00 38.16 -38.05
N GLU A 113 21.65 39.10 -37.38
CA GLU A 113 21.78 40.47 -37.88
C GLU A 113 22.50 40.40 -39.23
N LYS A 114 21.72 40.43 -40.31
CA LYS A 114 22.23 40.83 -41.62
C LYS A 114 22.62 42.29 -41.51
N ILE A 115 23.89 42.53 -41.17
CA ILE A 115 24.54 43.82 -41.34
C ILE A 115 24.64 44.06 -42.84
N GLY A 116 24.06 45.18 -43.28
CA GLY A 116 23.96 45.60 -44.69
C GLY A 116 25.24 46.15 -45.29
#